data_AF-A0A841CSF6-F1
#
_entry.id   AF-A0A841CSF6-F1
#
_cell.length_a   1.000
_cell.length_b   1.000
_cell.length_c   1.000
_cell.angle_alpha   90.00
_cell.angle_beta   90.00
_cell.angle_gamma   90.00
#
_symmetry.space_group_name_H-M   'P 1'
#
loop_
_entity.id
_entity.type
_entity.pdbx_description
1 polymer ?
#
loop_
_entity_poly.entity_id
_entity_poly.type
_entity_poly.pdbx_seq_one_letter_code
_entity_poly.pdbx_strand_id
1 'polypeptide(L)'
;MPVPIEQRLHKALGVRGLDLVLLKASDLGRRLHVHPEDDDWGVLAKVLWQVENTIRLVTNDEKNRDILRYAYNTPRDSELNARWLGDRLELLAGRRGKGWAAFTTNKVVGRLTTSVGGHLRRNLPVPPAERLVELVEVEREYSRTGIGRARIEVDGNHLSNLIDAWNTSRRDEIEYWLERWTLHFEVEDDYLATVRTAERGEFLCVFTTAERLGEYQRSSGRRPGGSATRAEGVHVLGLIARIPGVGLAVDPVVGGTGSTYWTAEEVARRWSVEE
;
A
#
# COMPACT_ATOMS: atom_id res chain seq x y z
N MET A 1 10.59 -18.07 6.75
CA MET A 1 11.16 -16.85 7.38
C MET A 1 10.64 -15.63 6.63
N PRO A 2 10.16 -14.58 7.32
CA PRO A 2 9.70 -13.36 6.68
C PRO A 2 10.86 -12.69 5.90
N VAL A 3 10.57 -12.17 4.72
CA VAL A 3 11.55 -11.43 3.91
C VAL A 3 11.92 -10.16 4.69
N PRO A 4 13.22 -9.91 4.97
CA PRO A 4 13.64 -8.75 5.73
C PRO A 4 13.17 -7.43 5.10
N ILE A 5 12.80 -6.46 5.93
CA ILE A 5 12.19 -5.19 5.51
C ILE A 5 13.07 -4.42 4.50
N GLU A 6 14.40 -4.54 4.58
CA GLU A 6 15.34 -3.87 3.66
C GLU A 6 15.20 -4.38 2.22
N GLN A 7 14.84 -5.66 2.05
CA GLN A 7 14.56 -6.25 0.74
C GLN A 7 13.16 -5.91 0.23
N ARG A 8 12.36 -5.21 1.03
CA ARG A 8 10.98 -4.85 0.70
C ARG A 8 10.77 -3.36 0.48
N LEU A 9 11.73 -2.51 0.84
CA LEU A 9 11.66 -1.04 0.71
C LEU A 9 11.37 -0.55 -0.72
N HIS A 10 11.68 -1.34 -1.75
CA HIS A 10 11.37 -1.00 -3.14
C HIS A 10 10.00 -1.52 -3.62
N LYS A 11 9.33 -2.35 -2.82
CA LYS A 11 8.02 -2.92 -3.16
C LYS A 11 6.89 -1.98 -2.75
N ALA A 12 5.66 -2.32 -3.13
CA ALA A 12 4.47 -1.50 -2.88
C ALA A 12 4.72 -0.03 -3.30
N LEU A 13 4.50 0.92 -2.39
CA LEU A 13 4.68 2.36 -2.63
C LEU A 13 6.12 2.87 -2.42
N GLY A 14 7.08 1.98 -2.18
CA GLY A 14 8.46 2.35 -1.94
C GLY A 14 8.69 3.02 -0.58
N VAL A 15 9.73 3.84 -0.46
CA VAL A 15 10.11 4.50 0.81
C VAL A 15 9.11 5.58 1.25
N ARG A 16 8.33 6.13 0.32
CA ARG A 16 7.36 7.20 0.59
C ARG A 16 6.01 6.71 1.11
N GLY A 17 5.69 5.44 0.93
CA GLY A 17 4.50 4.81 1.53
C GLY A 17 4.85 3.86 2.67
N LEU A 18 6.04 4.01 3.24
CA LEU A 18 6.47 3.24 4.39
C LEU A 18 5.76 3.75 5.64
N ASP A 19 5.26 2.84 6.47
CA ASP A 19 4.78 3.19 7.80
C ASP A 19 5.97 3.65 8.66
N LEU A 20 6.11 4.96 8.80
CA LEU A 20 7.21 5.59 9.50
C LEU A 20 7.16 5.28 11.00
N VAL A 21 5.98 5.01 11.56
CA VAL A 21 5.81 4.62 12.97
C VAL A 21 6.41 3.24 13.19
N LEU A 22 6.10 2.28 12.33
CA LEU A 22 6.69 0.93 12.40
C LEU A 22 8.20 0.96 12.21
N LEU A 23 8.71 1.89 11.39
CA LEU A 23 10.15 2.02 11.18
C LEU A 23 10.90 2.45 12.45
N LYS A 24 10.36 3.43 13.19
CA LYS A 24 10.96 3.96 14.44
C LYS A 24 11.23 2.85 15.47
N ALA A 25 10.37 1.84 15.52
CA ALA A 25 10.50 0.70 16.43
C ALA A 25 11.39 -0.44 15.92
N SER A 26 11.93 -0.34 14.69
CA SER A 26 12.59 -1.46 14.02
C SER A 26 14.12 -1.41 14.03
N ASP A 27 14.77 -2.57 13.88
CA ASP A 27 16.21 -2.68 13.67
C ASP A 27 16.70 -1.97 12.40
N LEU A 28 15.84 -1.88 11.39
CA LEU A 28 16.15 -1.09 10.21
C LEU A 28 16.18 0.41 10.55
N GLY A 29 15.19 0.91 11.30
CA GLY A 29 15.16 2.30 11.74
C GLY A 29 16.45 2.72 12.45
N ARG A 30 16.90 1.91 13.42
CA ARG A 30 18.18 2.16 14.12
C ARG A 30 19.37 2.28 13.17
N ARG A 31 19.48 1.38 12.17
CA ARG A 31 20.58 1.43 11.17
C ARG A 31 20.48 2.60 10.21
N LEU A 32 19.26 3.07 9.94
CA LEU A 32 19.02 4.29 9.16
C LEU A 32 19.21 5.57 9.98
N HIS A 33 19.63 5.45 11.25
CA HIS A 33 19.77 6.55 12.22
C HIS A 33 18.44 7.24 12.54
N VAL A 34 17.33 6.51 12.43
CA VAL A 34 16.02 6.95 12.89
C VAL A 34 15.96 6.80 14.40
N HIS A 35 15.58 7.88 15.08
CA HIS A 35 15.43 7.95 16.52
C HIS A 35 13.94 8.07 16.91
N PRO A 36 13.54 7.62 18.11
CA PRO A 36 12.16 7.71 18.57
C PRO A 36 11.59 9.13 18.57
N GLU A 37 12.44 10.13 18.82
CA GLU A 37 12.09 11.55 18.87
C GLU A 37 12.00 12.24 17.50
N ASP A 38 12.39 11.56 16.41
CA ASP A 38 12.26 12.13 15.07
C ASP A 38 10.79 12.34 14.72
N ASP A 39 10.47 13.51 14.18
CA ASP A 39 9.19 13.72 13.50
C ASP A 39 9.14 12.92 12.20
N ASP A 40 7.94 12.75 11.63
CA ASP A 40 7.75 11.93 10.44
C ASP A 40 8.55 12.45 9.23
N TRP A 41 8.75 13.76 9.14
CA TRP A 41 9.59 14.37 8.11
C TRP A 41 11.07 14.05 8.29
N GLY A 42 11.57 14.08 9.52
CA GLY A 42 12.92 13.70 9.88
C GLY A 42 13.19 12.23 9.56
N VAL A 43 12.22 11.35 9.88
CA VAL A 43 12.30 9.93 9.50
C VAL A 43 12.36 9.78 7.99
N LEU A 44 11.44 10.38 7.25
CA LEU A 44 11.40 10.30 5.79
C LEU A 44 12.72 10.82 5.17
N ALA A 45 13.23 11.95 5.65
CA ALA A 45 14.48 12.54 5.16
C ALA A 45 15.68 11.61 5.38
N LYS A 46 15.79 10.98 6.56
CA LYS A 46 16.84 10.00 6.87
C LYS A 46 16.73 8.78 5.95
N VAL A 47 15.53 8.24 5.76
CA VAL A 47 15.30 7.10 4.87
C VAL A 47 15.67 7.44 3.43
N LEU A 48 15.19 8.58 2.90
CA LEU A 48 15.50 9.04 1.55
C LEU A 48 17.01 9.20 1.35
N TRP A 49 17.69 9.85 2.29
CA TRP A 49 19.13 10.06 2.21
C TRP A 49 19.89 8.73 2.19
N GLN A 50 19.56 7.80 3.08
CA GLN A 50 20.23 6.51 3.18
C GLN A 50 20.04 5.66 1.93
N VAL A 51 18.82 5.63 1.39
CA VAL A 51 18.51 4.87 0.19
C VAL A 51 19.19 5.48 -1.04
N GLU A 52 19.12 6.80 -1.24
CA GLU A 52 19.81 7.48 -2.34
C GLU A 52 21.34 7.30 -2.26
N ASN A 53 21.92 7.43 -1.07
CA ASN A 53 23.34 7.18 -0.87
C ASN A 53 23.71 5.72 -1.20
N THR A 54 22.89 4.77 -0.77
CA THR A 54 23.11 3.35 -1.06
C THR A 54 23.00 3.05 -2.56
N ILE A 55 22.05 3.65 -3.27
CA ILE A 55 21.92 3.50 -4.73
C ILE A 55 23.20 3.95 -5.43
N ARG A 56 23.79 5.08 -4.98
CA ARG A 56 25.06 5.60 -5.55
C ARG A 56 26.24 4.65 -5.32
N LEU A 57 26.28 3.97 -4.17
CA LEU A 57 27.31 2.98 -3.84
C LEU A 57 27.16 1.68 -4.64
N VAL A 58 25.93 1.25 -4.91
CA VAL A 58 25.66 -0.01 -5.62
C VAL A 58 25.96 0.07 -7.10
N THR A 59 25.79 1.23 -7.74
CA THR A 59 26.05 1.38 -9.17
C THR A 59 26.47 2.78 -9.57
N ASN A 60 27.39 2.87 -10.53
CA ASN A 60 27.81 4.12 -11.18
C ASN A 60 27.09 4.38 -12.51
N ASP A 61 26.34 3.39 -13.02
CA ASP A 61 25.56 3.52 -14.24
C ASP A 61 24.31 4.37 -13.98
N GLU A 62 24.21 5.50 -14.67
CA GLU A 62 23.14 6.49 -14.44
C GLU A 62 21.75 5.92 -14.72
N LYS A 63 21.65 5.07 -15.75
CA LYS A 63 20.39 4.38 -16.07
C LYS A 63 19.95 3.46 -14.94
N ASN A 64 20.85 2.66 -14.38
CA ASN A 64 20.56 1.79 -13.24
C ASN A 64 20.21 2.59 -11.99
N ARG A 65 20.86 3.74 -11.77
CA ARG A 65 20.50 4.65 -10.66
C ARG A 65 19.07 5.13 -10.81
N ASP A 66 18.68 5.59 -11.99
CA ASP A 66 17.32 6.06 -12.25
C ASP A 66 16.28 4.95 -12.08
N ILE A 67 16.56 3.74 -12.59
CA ILE A 67 15.69 2.57 -12.36
C ILE A 67 15.52 2.33 -10.85
N LEU A 68 16.61 2.36 -10.08
CA LEU A 68 16.55 2.15 -8.64
C LEU A 68 15.82 3.29 -7.92
N ARG A 69 16.00 4.56 -8.31
CA ARG A 69 15.28 5.69 -7.71
C ARG A 69 13.78 5.56 -7.91
N TYR A 70 13.35 5.17 -9.11
CA TYR A 70 11.94 4.85 -9.37
C TYR A 70 11.48 3.63 -8.58
N ALA A 71 12.28 2.56 -8.53
CA ALA A 71 11.96 1.35 -7.78
C ALA A 71 11.89 1.57 -6.26
N TYR A 72 12.64 2.51 -5.69
CA TYR A 72 12.55 2.88 -4.28
C TYR A 72 11.60 4.05 -4.02
N ASN A 73 11.08 4.70 -5.06
CA ASN A 73 10.23 5.88 -4.98
C ASN A 73 10.89 7.07 -4.25
N THR A 74 12.15 7.34 -4.57
CA THR A 74 12.88 8.48 -3.99
C THR A 74 12.58 9.83 -4.65
N PRO A 75 12.25 9.94 -5.95
CA PRO A 75 11.93 11.23 -6.56
C PRO A 75 10.71 11.90 -5.93
N ARG A 76 10.65 13.23 -6.02
CA ARG A 76 9.49 14.05 -5.65
C ARG A 76 8.56 14.16 -6.85
N ASP A 77 7.84 13.08 -7.10
CA ASP A 77 7.01 12.94 -8.29
C ASP A 77 5.66 12.36 -7.89
N SER A 78 4.61 13.13 -8.10
CA SER A 78 3.28 12.76 -7.63
C SER A 78 2.69 11.60 -8.38
N GLU A 79 3.04 11.45 -9.65
CA GLU A 79 2.63 10.31 -10.45
C GLU A 79 3.29 9.03 -9.95
N LEU A 80 4.43 9.10 -9.25
CA LEU A 80 5.10 7.93 -8.65
C LEU A 80 4.55 7.58 -7.27
N ASN A 81 4.16 8.58 -6.48
CA ASN A 81 3.83 8.41 -5.07
C ASN A 81 2.65 7.46 -4.80
N ALA A 82 1.71 7.38 -5.73
CA ALA A 82 0.55 6.49 -5.67
C ALA A 82 0.77 5.13 -6.34
N ARG A 83 1.94 4.88 -6.94
CA ARG A 83 2.16 3.74 -7.84
C ARG A 83 2.92 2.59 -7.19
N TRP A 84 2.50 1.39 -7.54
CA TRP A 84 3.20 0.16 -7.18
C TRP A 84 4.49 0.04 -8.00
N LEU A 85 5.38 -0.88 -7.60
CA LEU A 85 6.66 -1.07 -8.28
C LEU A 85 6.50 -1.29 -9.79
N GLY A 86 5.54 -2.13 -10.21
CA GLY A 86 5.26 -2.39 -11.64
C GLY A 86 4.95 -1.09 -12.38
N ASP A 87 3.92 -0.38 -11.93
CA ASP A 87 3.47 0.87 -12.57
C ASP A 87 4.52 1.98 -12.53
N ARG A 88 5.36 2.04 -11.49
CA ARG A 88 6.49 2.97 -11.43
C ARG A 88 7.50 2.69 -12.53
N LEU A 89 7.81 1.41 -12.79
CA LEU A 89 8.72 1.02 -13.86
C LEU A 89 8.11 1.19 -15.25
N GLU A 90 6.79 1.00 -15.39
CA GLU A 90 6.07 1.30 -16.62
C GLU A 90 6.03 2.80 -16.92
N LEU A 91 5.77 3.63 -15.89
CA LEU A 91 5.84 5.09 -16.03
C LEU A 91 7.24 5.54 -16.46
N LEU A 92 8.29 4.97 -15.84
CA LEU A 92 9.67 5.22 -16.24
C LEU A 92 9.90 4.85 -17.71
N ALA A 93 9.41 3.67 -18.13
CA ALA A 93 9.53 3.21 -19.51
C ALA A 93 8.82 4.16 -20.48
N GLY A 94 7.61 4.61 -20.14
CA GLY A 94 6.84 5.58 -20.92
C GLY A 94 7.56 6.92 -21.06
N ARG A 95 8.17 7.43 -19.98
CA ARG A 95 8.87 8.72 -19.98
C ARG A 95 10.23 8.70 -20.69
N ARG A 96 10.96 7.58 -20.63
CA ARG A 96 12.32 7.48 -21.17
C ARG A 96 12.40 6.79 -22.54
N GLY A 97 11.36 6.07 -22.96
CA GLY A 97 11.25 5.46 -24.28
C GLY A 97 12.04 4.15 -24.46
N LYS A 98 12.40 3.85 -25.71
CA LYS A 98 13.03 2.58 -26.11
C LYS A 98 14.34 2.34 -25.33
N GLY A 99 14.45 1.17 -24.70
CA GLY A 99 15.59 0.79 -23.84
C GLY A 99 15.28 0.76 -22.34
N TRP A 100 14.11 1.25 -21.93
CA TRP A 100 13.62 1.23 -20.53
C TRP A 100 12.43 0.28 -20.34
N ALA A 101 12.23 -0.66 -21.27
CA ALA A 101 11.13 -1.61 -21.23
C ALA A 101 11.09 -2.39 -19.89
N ALA A 102 9.88 -2.66 -19.41
CA ALA A 102 9.61 -3.29 -18.11
C ALA A 102 10.43 -4.57 -17.87
N PHE A 103 10.61 -5.40 -18.90
CA PHE A 103 11.44 -6.62 -18.79
C PHE A 103 12.90 -6.32 -18.45
N THR A 104 13.49 -5.29 -19.09
CA THR A 104 14.87 -4.87 -18.86
C THR A 104 15.04 -4.23 -17.48
N THR A 105 14.08 -3.39 -17.06
CA THR A 105 14.12 -2.73 -15.75
C THR A 105 13.87 -3.73 -14.62
N ASN A 106 12.96 -4.69 -14.78
CA ASN A 106 12.72 -5.76 -13.80
C ASN A 106 13.97 -6.62 -13.56
N LYS A 107 14.74 -6.95 -14.61
CA LYS A 107 16.00 -7.68 -14.45
C LYS A 107 17.04 -6.88 -13.65
N VAL A 108 17.13 -5.57 -13.88
CA VAL A 108 18.00 -4.66 -13.12
C VAL A 108 17.56 -4.58 -11.66
N VAL A 109 16.26 -4.38 -11.41
CA VAL A 109 15.68 -4.32 -10.07
C VAL A 109 15.94 -5.62 -9.31
N GLY A 110 15.61 -6.79 -9.86
CA GLY A 110 15.86 -8.07 -9.20
C GLY A 110 17.33 -8.29 -8.84
N ARG A 111 18.25 -7.91 -9.75
CA ARG A 111 19.70 -8.03 -9.52
C ARG A 111 20.22 -7.05 -8.47
N LEU A 112 19.89 -5.76 -8.60
CA LEU A 112 20.54 -4.69 -7.84
C LEU A 112 19.85 -4.40 -6.49
N THR A 113 18.55 -4.68 -6.35
CA THR A 113 17.86 -4.48 -5.06
C THR A 113 18.40 -5.40 -3.97
N THR A 114 18.87 -6.61 -4.33
CA THR A 114 19.56 -7.50 -3.41
C THR A 114 20.83 -6.86 -2.86
N SER A 115 21.62 -6.20 -3.72
CA SER A 115 22.81 -5.45 -3.30
C SER A 115 22.45 -4.25 -2.44
N VAL A 116 21.42 -3.47 -2.81
CA VAL A 116 20.94 -2.34 -1.99
C VAL A 116 20.53 -2.82 -0.60
N GLY A 117 19.69 -3.87 -0.52
CA GLY A 117 19.29 -4.47 0.76
C GLY A 117 20.48 -5.00 1.56
N GLY A 118 21.49 -5.58 0.90
CA GLY A 118 22.74 -6.00 1.54
C GLY A 118 23.53 -4.84 2.15
N HIS A 119 23.58 -3.68 1.48
CA HIS A 119 24.21 -2.47 2.02
C HIS A 119 23.41 -1.86 3.17
N LEU A 120 22.08 -1.77 3.03
CA LEU A 120 21.19 -1.26 4.08
C LEU A 120 21.22 -2.09 5.38
N ARG A 121 21.71 -3.33 5.31
CA ARG A 121 21.92 -4.16 6.50
C ARG A 121 23.19 -3.86 7.27
N ARG A 122 24.16 -3.17 6.65
CA ARG A 122 25.45 -2.83 7.26
C ARG A 122 25.31 -1.57 8.12
N ASN A 123 26.37 -1.22 8.84
CA ASN A 123 26.46 0.09 9.49
C ASN A 123 26.53 1.17 8.41
N LEU A 124 25.46 1.96 8.33
CA LEU A 124 25.35 3.06 7.40
C LEU A 124 25.98 4.33 8.00
N PRO A 125 26.54 5.21 7.17
CA PRO A 125 27.05 6.49 7.66
C PRO A 125 25.91 7.33 8.25
N VAL A 126 26.21 8.12 9.26
CA VAL A 126 25.27 9.11 9.82
C VAL A 126 24.99 10.16 8.74
N PRO A 127 23.72 10.48 8.42
CA PRO A 127 23.41 11.55 7.48
C PRO A 127 23.89 12.91 8.01
N PRO A 128 24.53 13.77 7.19
CA PRO A 128 24.92 15.10 7.62
C PRO A 128 23.71 15.94 8.04
N ALA A 129 23.80 16.62 9.19
CA ALA A 129 22.68 17.39 9.76
C ALA A 129 22.14 18.45 8.79
N GLU A 130 23.03 19.23 8.16
CA GLU A 130 22.66 20.26 7.17
C GLU A 130 21.86 19.66 6.01
N ARG A 131 22.27 18.48 5.52
CA ARG A 131 21.56 17.78 4.43
C ARG A 131 20.20 17.26 4.86
N LEU A 132 20.04 16.85 6.12
CA LEU A 132 18.74 16.45 6.64
C LEU A 132 17.79 17.64 6.76
N VAL A 133 18.27 18.79 7.25
CA VAL A 133 17.45 20.02 7.33
C VAL A 133 16.95 20.42 5.94
N GLU A 134 17.85 20.49 4.95
CA GLU A 134 17.50 20.77 3.56
C GLU A 134 16.45 19.77 3.01
N LEU A 135 16.65 18.47 3.26
CA LEU A 135 15.71 17.45 2.80
C LEU A 135 14.33 17.60 3.46
N VAL A 136 14.28 17.83 4.77
CA VAL A 136 13.04 18.04 5.52
C VAL A 136 12.27 19.24 4.96
N GLU A 137 12.95 20.37 4.75
CA GLU A 137 12.33 21.57 4.21
C GLU A 137 11.74 21.34 2.81
N VAL A 138 12.49 20.70 1.92
CA VAL A 138 12.01 20.47 0.55
C VAL A 138 10.89 19.43 0.50
N GLU A 139 10.91 18.41 1.36
CA GLU A 139 9.80 17.44 1.43
C GLU A 139 8.53 18.06 2.01
N ARG A 140 8.65 18.94 3.02
CA ARG A 140 7.52 19.72 3.53
C ARG A 140 6.93 20.63 2.45
N GLU A 141 7.78 21.30 1.67
CA GLU A 141 7.33 22.16 0.58
C GLU A 141 6.65 21.37 -0.55
N TYR A 142 7.23 20.24 -0.93
CA TYR A 142 6.63 19.31 -1.90
C TYR A 142 5.26 18.81 -1.45
N SER A 143 5.08 18.54 -0.16
CA SER A 143 3.78 18.17 0.41
C SER A 143 2.75 19.31 0.38
N ARG A 144 3.18 20.54 0.71
CA ARG A 144 2.30 21.73 0.74
C ARG A 144 1.82 22.17 -0.65
N THR A 145 2.69 22.07 -1.66
CA THR A 145 2.39 22.53 -3.02
C THR A 145 1.37 21.67 -3.76
N GLY A 146 0.78 20.65 -3.12
CA GLY A 146 -0.44 20.00 -3.58
C GLY A 146 -0.29 19.08 -4.78
N ILE A 147 0.90 19.03 -5.40
CA ILE A 147 1.18 18.08 -6.49
C ILE A 147 1.12 16.63 -5.96
N GLY A 148 1.39 16.38 -4.67
CA GLY A 148 1.34 15.06 -4.04
C GLY A 148 -0.03 14.53 -3.56
N ARG A 149 -1.16 15.24 -3.75
CA ARG A 149 -2.51 14.70 -3.49
C ARG A 149 -3.07 13.99 -4.72
N ALA A 150 -2.27 13.15 -5.37
CA ALA A 150 -2.86 12.12 -6.21
C ALA A 150 -3.68 11.22 -5.27
N ARG A 151 -5.00 11.43 -5.24
CA ARG A 151 -5.94 10.40 -4.78
C ARG A 151 -5.46 9.14 -5.49
N ILE A 152 -5.09 8.12 -4.71
CA ILE A 152 -4.68 6.83 -5.27
C ILE A 152 -5.96 6.27 -5.92
N GLU A 153 -6.23 6.64 -7.17
CA GLU A 153 -7.16 5.92 -8.03
C GLU A 153 -6.45 4.62 -8.37
N VAL A 154 -6.53 3.66 -7.45
CA VAL A 154 -6.19 2.29 -7.80
C VAL A 154 -7.23 1.87 -8.80
N ASP A 155 -6.80 1.62 -10.04
CA ASP A 155 -7.66 1.00 -11.05
C ASP A 155 -8.23 -0.30 -10.45
N GLY A 156 -9.55 -0.41 -10.45
CA GLY A 156 -10.27 -1.53 -9.85
C GLY A 156 -9.83 -2.90 -10.38
N ASN A 157 -9.36 -2.94 -11.63
CA ASN A 157 -8.83 -4.15 -12.24
C ASN A 157 -7.47 -4.58 -11.66
N HIS A 158 -6.65 -3.63 -11.21
CA HIS A 158 -5.37 -3.91 -10.56
C HIS A 158 -5.57 -4.44 -9.13
N LEU A 159 -6.59 -3.93 -8.43
CA LEU A 159 -6.92 -4.32 -7.06
C LEU A 159 -7.49 -5.74 -6.98
N SER A 160 -8.24 -6.11 -8.00
CA SER A 160 -8.77 -7.46 -8.21
C SER A 160 -7.67 -8.50 -8.29
N ASN A 161 -6.67 -8.25 -9.13
CA ASN A 161 -5.50 -9.12 -9.30
C ASN A 161 -4.63 -9.21 -8.04
N LEU A 162 -4.63 -8.15 -7.22
CA LEU A 162 -3.90 -8.08 -5.96
C LEU A 162 -4.55 -8.96 -4.88
N ILE A 163 -5.87 -8.94 -4.72
CA ILE A 163 -6.60 -9.79 -3.77
C ILE A 163 -6.47 -11.27 -4.16
N ASP A 164 -6.56 -11.58 -5.45
CA ASP A 164 -6.39 -12.94 -5.97
C ASP A 164 -4.97 -13.47 -5.72
N ALA A 165 -3.94 -12.60 -5.79
CA ALA A 165 -2.55 -12.92 -5.47
C ALA A 165 -2.23 -12.96 -3.95
N TRP A 166 -3.00 -12.28 -3.10
CA TRP A 166 -2.70 -12.09 -1.66
C TRP A 166 -3.37 -13.04 -0.69
N ASN A 167 -4.31 -13.87 -1.16
CA ASN A 167 -5.05 -14.86 -0.37
C ASN A 167 -4.19 -15.93 0.36
N THR A 168 -2.86 -15.79 0.40
CA THR A 168 -1.96 -16.74 1.07
C THR A 168 -0.96 -16.14 2.08
N SER A 169 -0.80 -14.81 2.29
CA SER A 169 0.26 -14.37 3.24
C SER A 169 0.28 -12.94 3.84
N ARG A 170 -0.66 -12.01 3.61
CA ARG A 170 -0.45 -10.59 4.03
C ARG A 170 -1.71 -9.81 4.45
N ARG A 171 -2.36 -10.26 5.52
CA ARG A 171 -3.57 -9.64 6.09
C ARG A 171 -3.38 -8.18 6.52
N ASP A 172 -2.27 -7.86 7.19
CA ASP A 172 -2.00 -6.51 7.71
C ASP A 172 -1.90 -5.43 6.61
N GLU A 173 -1.42 -5.81 5.42
CA GLU A 173 -1.36 -4.90 4.26
C GLU A 173 -2.75 -4.58 3.72
N ILE A 174 -3.67 -5.56 3.74
CA ILE A 174 -5.06 -5.33 3.33
C ILE A 174 -5.72 -4.39 4.32
N GLU A 175 -5.55 -4.62 5.63
CA GLU A 175 -6.14 -3.76 6.68
C GLU A 175 -5.74 -2.29 6.54
N TYR A 176 -4.45 -2.01 6.32
CA TYR A 176 -3.96 -0.65 6.12
C TYR A 176 -4.66 0.06 4.94
N TRP A 177 -4.90 -0.67 3.86
CA TRP A 177 -5.48 -0.10 2.66
C TRP A 177 -7.01 -0.04 2.67
N LEU A 178 -7.64 -0.98 3.36
CA LEU A 178 -9.09 -1.11 3.46
C LEU A 178 -9.74 0.19 3.94
N GLU A 179 -9.15 0.87 4.93
CA GLU A 179 -9.60 2.16 5.45
C GLU A 179 -9.63 3.28 4.40
N ARG A 180 -8.75 3.19 3.39
CA ARG A 180 -8.51 4.25 2.39
C ARG A 180 -9.23 3.99 1.08
N TRP A 181 -9.81 2.80 0.90
CA TRP A 181 -10.47 2.42 -0.34
C TRP A 181 -11.89 2.94 -0.44
N THR A 182 -12.37 3.17 -1.66
CA THR A 182 -13.80 3.28 -1.90
C THR A 182 -14.36 1.87 -2.00
N LEU A 183 -15.17 1.47 -1.03
CA LEU A 183 -15.79 0.16 -0.98
C LEU A 183 -17.22 0.24 -1.51
N HIS A 184 -17.60 -0.75 -2.31
CA HIS A 184 -18.92 -0.92 -2.88
C HIS A 184 -19.66 -2.03 -2.13
N PHE A 185 -20.91 -1.83 -1.74
CA PHE A 185 -21.67 -2.82 -0.97
C PHE A 185 -23.17 -2.64 -1.18
N GLU A 186 -23.95 -3.62 -0.74
CA GLU A 186 -25.39 -3.59 -0.86
C GLU A 186 -26.06 -2.97 0.37
N VAL A 187 -27.17 -2.26 0.13
CA VAL A 187 -28.08 -1.72 1.14
C VAL A 187 -29.52 -2.10 0.82
N GLU A 188 -30.30 -2.39 1.84
CA GLU A 188 -31.72 -2.77 1.74
C GLU A 188 -32.52 -1.91 2.74
N ASP A 189 -33.52 -1.17 2.25
CA ASP A 189 -34.37 -0.29 3.06
C ASP A 189 -33.60 0.64 4.02
N ASP A 190 -32.53 1.27 3.51
CA ASP A 190 -31.58 2.13 4.24
C ASP A 190 -30.70 1.41 5.29
N TYR A 191 -30.75 0.09 5.36
CA TYR A 191 -29.87 -0.74 6.19
C TYR A 191 -28.76 -1.41 5.36
N LEU A 192 -27.67 -1.79 6.02
CA LEU A 192 -26.63 -2.61 5.40
C LEU A 192 -27.18 -3.99 5.05
N ALA A 193 -27.05 -4.41 3.79
CA ALA A 193 -27.44 -5.76 3.41
C ALA A 193 -26.31 -6.74 3.78
N THR A 194 -26.56 -7.58 4.78
CA THR A 194 -25.62 -8.60 5.24
C THR A 194 -25.94 -9.96 4.63
N VAL A 195 -24.95 -10.85 4.68
CA VAL A 195 -25.09 -12.25 4.27
C VAL A 195 -24.72 -13.13 5.46
N ARG A 196 -25.60 -14.07 5.79
CA ARG A 196 -25.35 -15.05 6.85
C ARG A 196 -24.91 -16.38 6.26
N THR A 197 -23.81 -16.90 6.77
CA THR A 197 -23.25 -18.21 6.44
C THR A 197 -23.32 -19.11 7.67
N ALA A 198 -23.54 -20.41 7.47
CA ALA A 198 -23.61 -21.37 8.58
C ALA A 198 -22.27 -21.51 9.32
N GLU A 199 -21.15 -21.41 8.60
CA GLU A 199 -19.81 -21.66 9.17
C GLU A 199 -19.19 -20.42 9.82
N ARG A 200 -19.52 -19.22 9.34
CA ARG A 200 -18.78 -18.01 9.71
C ARG A 200 -19.66 -16.94 10.36
N GLY A 201 -20.98 -17.11 10.36
CA GLY A 201 -21.91 -16.11 10.89
C GLY A 201 -22.30 -15.06 9.85
N GLU A 202 -22.59 -13.85 10.31
CA GLU A 202 -23.12 -12.76 9.50
C GLU A 202 -22.03 -11.79 9.07
N PHE A 203 -22.06 -11.35 7.80
CA PHE A 203 -21.04 -10.49 7.21
C PHE A 203 -21.65 -9.39 6.35
N LEU A 204 -21.03 -8.22 6.36
CA LEU A 204 -21.15 -7.31 5.23
C LEU A 204 -20.20 -7.76 4.11
N CYS A 205 -20.74 -7.99 2.92
CA CYS A 205 -19.95 -8.19 1.72
C CYS A 205 -19.59 -6.81 1.13
N VAL A 206 -18.31 -6.49 1.08
CA VAL A 206 -17.79 -5.29 0.42
C VAL A 206 -16.95 -5.66 -0.78
N PHE A 207 -16.96 -4.78 -1.77
CA PHE A 207 -16.29 -5.00 -3.04
C PHE A 207 -15.38 -3.83 -3.35
N THR A 208 -14.23 -4.14 -3.91
CA THR A 208 -13.24 -3.13 -4.28
C THR A 208 -13.62 -2.36 -5.53
N THR A 209 -14.54 -2.90 -6.34
CA THR A 209 -15.07 -2.28 -7.55
C THR A 209 -16.57 -2.50 -7.70
N ALA A 210 -17.23 -1.59 -8.42
CA ALA A 210 -18.64 -1.76 -8.79
C ALA A 210 -18.85 -2.99 -9.70
N GLU A 211 -17.87 -3.33 -10.53
CA GLU A 211 -17.92 -4.47 -11.45
C GLU A 211 -17.95 -5.79 -10.67
N ARG A 212 -17.10 -5.93 -9.64
CA ARG A 212 -17.08 -7.11 -8.75
C ARG A 212 -18.38 -7.26 -7.97
N LEU A 213 -18.94 -6.16 -7.46
CA LEU A 213 -20.28 -6.19 -6.86
C LEU A 213 -21.32 -6.67 -7.88
N GLY A 214 -21.28 -6.16 -9.12
CA GLY A 214 -22.19 -6.59 -10.18
C GLY A 214 -22.03 -8.06 -10.58
N GLU A 215 -20.81 -8.61 -10.54
CA GLU A 215 -20.53 -10.04 -10.72
C GLU A 215 -21.07 -10.88 -9.58
N TYR A 216 -20.87 -10.45 -8.34
CA TYR A 216 -21.42 -11.09 -7.15
C TYR A 216 -22.95 -11.10 -7.17
N GLN A 217 -23.59 -9.98 -7.52
CA GLN A 217 -25.04 -9.89 -7.66
C GLN A 217 -25.57 -10.89 -8.70
N ARG A 218 -24.95 -10.93 -9.89
CA ARG A 218 -25.32 -11.90 -10.94
C ARG A 218 -25.18 -13.35 -10.49
N SER A 219 -24.07 -13.68 -9.83
CA SER A 219 -23.78 -15.05 -9.40
C SER A 219 -24.60 -15.50 -8.19
N SER A 220 -25.03 -14.57 -7.33
CA SER A 220 -25.93 -14.83 -6.21
C SER A 220 -27.42 -14.78 -6.58
N GLY A 221 -27.75 -14.56 -7.86
CA GLY A 221 -29.13 -14.46 -8.34
C GLY A 221 -29.84 -13.15 -7.98
N ARG A 222 -29.10 -12.13 -7.53
CA ARG A 222 -29.62 -10.79 -7.21
C ARG A 222 -29.62 -9.89 -8.46
N ARG A 223 -30.52 -8.92 -8.50
CA ARG A 223 -30.61 -7.97 -9.63
C ARG A 223 -29.43 -6.99 -9.59
N PRO A 224 -28.63 -6.88 -10.67
CA PRO A 224 -27.53 -5.92 -10.73
C PRO A 224 -28.01 -4.48 -10.56
N GLY A 225 -27.35 -3.72 -9.68
CA GLY A 225 -27.52 -2.27 -9.54
C GLY A 225 -28.77 -1.77 -8.80
N GLY A 226 -29.62 -2.66 -8.26
CA GLY A 226 -30.86 -2.23 -7.57
C GLY A 226 -30.67 -1.64 -6.17
N SER A 227 -29.55 -1.95 -5.52
CA SER A 227 -29.34 -1.74 -4.08
C SER A 227 -27.87 -1.47 -3.74
N ALA A 228 -27.08 -0.98 -4.69
CA ALA A 228 -25.65 -0.77 -4.53
C ALA A 228 -25.34 0.66 -4.03
N THR A 229 -24.48 0.77 -3.02
CA THR A 229 -23.91 2.04 -2.56
C THR A 229 -22.38 1.96 -2.52
N ARG A 230 -21.73 3.08 -2.19
CA ARG A 230 -20.29 3.15 -1.97
C ARG A 230 -19.92 4.15 -0.90
N ALA A 231 -18.87 3.86 -0.14
CA ALA A 231 -18.29 4.78 0.83
C ALA A 231 -16.79 4.54 1.00
N GLU A 232 -16.09 5.51 1.57
CA GLU A 232 -14.70 5.30 2.00
C GLU A 232 -14.65 4.24 3.10
N GLY A 233 -13.66 3.36 3.04
CA GLY A 233 -13.61 2.16 3.87
C GLY A 233 -13.53 2.48 5.35
N VAL A 234 -12.86 3.56 5.75
CA VAL A 234 -12.86 4.03 7.15
C VAL A 234 -14.28 4.26 7.68
N HIS A 235 -15.20 4.78 6.87
CA HIS A 235 -16.59 4.97 7.26
C HIS A 235 -17.34 3.65 7.33
N VAL A 236 -17.14 2.76 6.35
CA VAL A 236 -17.76 1.43 6.32
C VAL A 236 -17.32 0.59 7.52
N LEU A 237 -16.02 0.58 7.80
CA LEU A 237 -15.43 -0.18 8.91
C LEU A 237 -15.89 0.36 10.26
N GLY A 238 -15.91 1.70 10.43
CA GLY A 238 -16.45 2.32 11.63
C GLY A 238 -17.95 2.05 11.84
N LEU A 239 -18.72 1.95 10.75
CA LEU A 239 -20.14 1.59 10.81
C LEU A 239 -20.33 0.14 11.25
N ILE A 240 -19.63 -0.82 10.63
CA ILE A 240 -19.75 -2.25 10.96
C ILE A 240 -19.25 -2.54 12.37
N ALA A 241 -18.18 -1.88 12.82
CA ALA A 241 -17.64 -2.06 14.17
C ALA A 241 -18.66 -1.75 15.29
N ARG A 242 -19.68 -0.96 14.98
CA ARG A 242 -20.78 -0.62 15.90
C ARG A 242 -21.95 -1.61 15.85
N ILE A 243 -21.94 -2.57 14.93
CA ILE A 243 -23.02 -3.56 14.74
C ILE A 243 -22.55 -4.91 15.32
N PRO A 244 -23.07 -5.32 16.50
CA PRO A 244 -22.64 -6.57 17.11
C PRO A 244 -22.95 -7.78 16.22
N GLY A 245 -21.99 -8.70 16.12
CA GLY A 245 -22.17 -9.97 15.42
C GLY A 245 -22.03 -9.91 13.90
N VAL A 246 -21.74 -8.73 13.32
CA VAL A 246 -21.49 -8.59 11.87
C VAL A 246 -19.99 -8.49 11.60
N GLY A 247 -19.46 -9.43 10.82
CA GLY A 247 -18.10 -9.42 10.29
C GLY A 247 -17.99 -8.71 8.94
N LEU A 248 -16.81 -8.79 8.34
CA LEU A 248 -16.52 -8.25 7.02
C LEU A 248 -16.01 -9.33 6.06
N ALA A 249 -16.52 -9.33 4.83
CA ALA A 249 -15.99 -10.11 3.72
C ALA A 249 -15.62 -9.18 2.57
N VAL A 250 -14.36 -9.24 2.11
CA VAL A 250 -13.87 -8.39 1.00
C VAL A 250 -13.74 -9.22 -0.27
N ASP A 251 -14.38 -8.74 -1.34
CA ASP A 251 -14.51 -9.38 -2.64
C ASP A 251 -14.86 -10.88 -2.56
N PRO A 252 -15.97 -11.24 -1.88
CA PRO A 252 -16.38 -12.64 -1.80
C PRO A 252 -16.78 -13.20 -3.16
N VAL A 253 -16.34 -14.43 -3.43
CA VAL A 253 -16.75 -15.19 -4.62
C VAL A 253 -17.78 -16.22 -4.19
N VAL A 254 -18.92 -16.26 -4.88
CA VAL A 254 -19.99 -17.23 -4.60
C VAL A 254 -19.44 -18.66 -4.75
N GLY A 255 -19.46 -19.44 -3.66
CA GLY A 255 -18.97 -20.83 -3.62
C GLY A 255 -17.45 -21.01 -3.67
N GLY A 256 -16.66 -19.92 -3.58
CA GLY A 256 -15.20 -19.95 -3.63
C GLY A 256 -14.52 -19.88 -2.26
N THR A 257 -13.26 -20.29 -2.19
CA THR A 257 -12.40 -20.22 -0.98
C THR A 257 -11.47 -19.00 -0.95
N GLY A 258 -11.52 -18.13 -1.98
CA GLY A 258 -10.54 -17.07 -2.23
C GLY A 258 -10.95 -15.67 -1.75
N SER A 259 -11.57 -15.53 -0.58
CA SER A 259 -11.93 -14.20 -0.06
C SER A 259 -11.26 -13.94 1.29
N THR A 260 -11.03 -12.67 1.59
CA THR A 260 -10.48 -12.26 2.89
C THR A 260 -11.63 -11.86 3.81
N TYR A 261 -11.59 -12.36 5.05
CA TYR A 261 -12.67 -12.21 6.02
C TYR A 261 -12.12 -11.70 7.35
N TRP A 262 -12.95 -10.95 8.06
CA TRP A 262 -12.76 -10.58 9.47
C TRP A 262 -14.02 -10.95 10.24
N THR A 263 -13.85 -11.61 11.38
CA THR A 263 -14.97 -11.87 12.29
C THR A 263 -15.48 -10.57 12.90
N ALA A 264 -16.69 -10.58 13.44
CA ALA A 264 -17.26 -9.41 14.13
C ALA A 264 -16.35 -8.93 15.28
N GLU A 265 -15.74 -9.85 16.02
CA GLU A 265 -14.77 -9.54 17.09
C GLU A 265 -13.50 -8.88 16.55
N GLU A 266 -12.97 -9.37 15.43
CA GLU A 266 -11.81 -8.77 14.78
C GLU A 266 -12.12 -7.37 14.26
N VAL A 267 -13.30 -7.18 13.67
CA VAL A 267 -13.75 -5.87 13.20
C VAL A 267 -13.89 -4.89 14.36
N ALA A 268 -14.58 -5.29 15.44
CA ALA A 268 -14.74 -4.47 16.62
C ALA A 268 -13.39 -4.11 17.25
N ARG A 269 -12.51 -5.08 17.48
CA ARG A 269 -11.18 -4.82 18.08
C ARG A 269 -10.34 -3.84 17.25
N ARG A 270 -10.49 -3.86 15.93
CA ARG A 270 -9.60 -3.12 15.03
C ARG A 270 -10.10 -1.72 14.68
N TRP A 271 -11.42 -1.56 14.54
CA TRP A 271 -12.03 -0.33 14.02
C TRP A 271 -13.09 0.27 14.95
N SER A 272 -13.17 -0.18 16.21
CA SER A 272 -13.84 0.61 17.24
C SER A 272 -13.07 1.91 17.45
N VAL A 273 -13.70 3.03 17.11
CA VAL A 273 -13.23 4.34 17.56
C VAL A 273 -13.62 4.44 19.03
N GLU A 274 -12.63 4.47 19.94
CA GLU A 274 -12.88 4.99 21.30
C GLU A 274 -13.29 6.47 21.12
N GLU A 275 -14.54 6.78 21.46
CA GLU A 275 -15.04 8.17 21.56
C GLU A 275 -14.40 8.91 22.73
#